data_AF-A0A834HX25-F1
#
_entry.id   AF-A0A834HX25-F1
#
_cell.length_a   1.000
_cell.length_b   1.000
_cell.length_c   1.000
_cell.angle_alpha   90.00
_cell.angle_beta   90.00
_cell.angle_gamma   90.00
#
_symmetry.space_group_name_H-M   'P 1'
#
loop_
_entity.id
_entity.type
_entity.pdbx_description
1 polymer ?
#
loop_
_entity_poly.entity_id
_entity_poly.type
_entity_poly.pdbx_seq_one_letter_code
_entity_poly.pdbx_strand_id
1 'polypeptide(L)'
;MAEHSTNMAEEALFVKSTDQSLLKEKVIGYDWSQGLDYNKLLNSYTQTGFQATSFGLAVDEINRMIKCRDLPIPDDKYIDTDDEFTTVRNSCTIFLGYTSNMVSSGIRETIKFLVQHQMVDCLVTTAGGIEEDFIKCLAPTFLGDFSLDGKMLRETVGITNF
;
A
#
# COMPACT_ATOMS: atom_id res chain seq x y z
N MET A 1 29.68 -47.57 4.54
CA MET A 1 28.40 -46.83 4.61
C MET A 1 28.56 -45.31 4.56
N ALA A 2 29.69 -44.72 4.98
CA ALA A 2 29.90 -43.26 4.93
C ALA A 2 30.24 -42.71 3.53
N GLU A 3 30.95 -43.46 2.66
CA GLU A 3 31.35 -42.97 1.32
C GLU A 3 30.19 -42.86 0.32
N HIS A 4 29.15 -43.68 0.45
CA HIS A 4 28.00 -43.63 -0.46
C HIS A 4 27.10 -42.41 -0.18
N SER A 5 27.01 -41.98 1.08
CA SER A 5 26.24 -40.80 1.48
C SER A 5 26.88 -39.47 1.05
N THR A 6 28.21 -39.37 1.00
CA THR A 6 28.91 -38.15 0.56
C THR A 6 28.70 -37.90 -0.93
N ASN A 7 28.74 -38.95 -1.76
CA ASN A 7 28.57 -38.81 -3.21
C ASN A 7 27.15 -38.30 -3.57
N MET A 8 26.12 -38.78 -2.89
CA MET A 8 24.74 -38.27 -3.06
C MET A 8 24.59 -36.81 -2.61
N ALA A 9 25.26 -36.42 -1.53
CA ALA A 9 25.20 -35.05 -1.03
C ALA A 9 25.89 -34.08 -1.99
N GLU A 10 27.03 -34.48 -2.57
CA GLU A 10 27.75 -33.68 -3.57
C GLU A 10 26.94 -33.51 -4.85
N GLU A 11 26.35 -34.58 -5.37
CA GLU A 11 25.49 -34.50 -6.57
C GLU A 11 24.26 -33.60 -6.35
N ALA A 12 23.66 -33.64 -5.16
CA ALA A 12 22.52 -32.80 -4.82
C ALA A 12 22.88 -31.31 -4.63
N LEU A 13 24.08 -31.01 -4.11
CA LEU A 13 24.52 -29.65 -3.82
C LEU A 13 25.14 -28.94 -5.04
N PHE A 14 25.85 -29.66 -5.90
CA PHE A 14 26.61 -29.09 -7.02
C PHE A 14 25.89 -29.18 -8.36
N VAL A 15 24.56 -29.12 -8.35
CA VAL A 15 23.76 -29.05 -9.57
C VAL A 15 24.07 -27.74 -10.30
N LYS A 16 24.60 -27.86 -11.53
CA LYS A 16 24.90 -26.69 -12.36
C LYS A 16 23.60 -26.01 -12.81
N SER A 17 23.48 -24.72 -12.57
CA SER A 17 22.42 -23.91 -13.17
C SER A 17 22.65 -23.80 -14.68
N THR A 18 21.69 -24.29 -15.48
CA THR A 18 21.81 -24.39 -16.94
C THR A 18 21.15 -23.22 -17.68
N ASP A 19 20.13 -22.60 -17.10
CA ASP A 19 19.41 -21.48 -17.69
C ASP A 19 19.15 -20.37 -16.66
N GLN A 20 19.61 -19.16 -16.96
CA GLN A 20 19.42 -17.96 -16.15
C GLN A 20 18.44 -16.97 -16.79
N SER A 21 17.84 -17.29 -17.94
CA SER A 21 16.88 -16.43 -18.65
C SER A 21 15.63 -16.10 -17.83
N LEU A 22 15.29 -16.96 -16.86
CA LEU A 22 14.21 -16.75 -15.91
C LEU A 22 14.55 -15.77 -14.78
N LEU A 23 15.83 -15.44 -14.59
CA LEU A 23 16.29 -14.49 -13.58
C LEU A 23 16.11 -13.07 -14.15
N LYS A 24 15.08 -12.38 -13.69
CA LYS A 24 14.72 -11.04 -14.20
C LYS A 24 15.78 -10.00 -13.84
N GLU A 25 15.97 -9.77 -12.55
CA GLU A 25 16.83 -8.70 -12.04
C GLU A 25 17.67 -9.18 -10.87
N LYS A 26 18.85 -8.58 -10.72
CA LYS A 26 19.75 -8.85 -9.61
C LYS A 26 19.22 -8.18 -8.35
N VAL A 27 19.28 -8.89 -7.22
CA VAL A 27 18.98 -8.32 -5.90
C VAL A 27 20.10 -7.36 -5.50
N ILE A 28 19.75 -6.09 -5.29
CA ILE A 28 20.67 -5.00 -4.92
C ILE A 28 19.93 -4.07 -3.93
N GLY A 29 20.50 -3.92 -2.73
CA GLY A 29 20.01 -2.97 -1.73
C GLY A 29 20.60 -1.57 -1.87
N TYR A 30 20.10 -0.63 -1.07
CA TYR A 30 20.64 0.72 -1.01
C TYR A 30 22.10 0.75 -0.52
N ASP A 31 22.98 1.43 -1.25
CA ASP A 31 24.36 1.67 -0.82
C ASP A 31 24.41 2.83 0.18
N TRP A 32 24.70 2.53 1.44
CA TRP A 32 24.76 3.53 2.52
C TRP A 32 26.02 4.41 2.47
N SER A 33 27.05 4.03 1.71
CA SER A 33 28.26 4.85 1.57
C SER A 33 28.00 6.16 0.82
N GLN A 34 26.91 6.22 0.04
CA GLN A 34 26.49 7.44 -0.68
C GLN A 34 25.74 8.46 0.20
N GLY A 35 25.61 8.20 1.51
CA GLY A 35 24.86 9.04 2.45
C GLY A 35 23.38 8.69 2.56
N LEU A 36 22.60 9.51 3.27
CA LEU A 36 21.16 9.31 3.45
C LEU A 36 20.36 10.07 2.37
N ASP A 37 19.75 9.33 1.44
CA ASP A 37 18.82 9.83 0.44
C ASP A 37 17.57 8.94 0.42
N TYR A 38 16.45 9.46 0.92
CA TYR A 38 15.20 8.71 1.02
C TYR A 38 14.62 8.34 -0.34
N ASN A 39 14.79 9.19 -1.37
CA ASN A 39 14.28 8.87 -2.70
C ASN A 39 15.04 7.69 -3.27
N LYS A 40 16.38 7.70 -3.19
CA LYS A 40 17.19 6.57 -3.65
C LYS A 40 16.97 5.31 -2.82
N LEU A 41 16.77 5.44 -1.51
CA LEU A 41 16.45 4.32 -0.62
C LEU A 41 15.13 3.65 -1.03
N LEU A 42 14.07 4.43 -1.22
CA LEU A 42 12.77 3.88 -1.63
C LEU A 42 12.80 3.37 -3.07
N ASN A 43 13.56 4.00 -3.97
CA ASN A 43 13.73 3.51 -5.34
C ASN A 43 14.48 2.18 -5.39
N SER A 44 15.38 1.89 -4.45
CA SER A 44 16.07 0.59 -4.42
C SER A 44 15.15 -0.56 -3.99
N TYR A 45 13.94 -0.28 -3.49
CA TYR A 45 13.05 -1.32 -2.98
C TYR A 45 12.60 -2.30 -4.07
N THR A 46 12.50 -1.87 -5.33
CA THR A 46 12.20 -2.75 -6.49
C THR A 46 13.19 -3.91 -6.60
N GLN A 47 14.45 -3.71 -6.22
CA GLN A 47 15.54 -4.69 -6.29
C GLN A 47 15.97 -5.23 -4.92
N THR A 48 15.31 -4.84 -3.82
CA THR A 48 15.69 -5.26 -2.46
C THR A 48 15.19 -6.66 -2.09
N GLY A 49 14.05 -7.09 -2.64
CA GLY A 49 13.43 -8.39 -2.38
C GLY A 49 12.30 -8.36 -1.34
N PHE A 50 11.55 -9.47 -1.24
CA PHE A 50 10.41 -9.65 -0.33
C PHE A 50 9.38 -8.50 -0.43
N GLN A 51 8.87 -8.00 0.71
CA GLN A 51 7.87 -6.93 0.75
C GLN A 51 8.39 -5.58 0.26
N ALA A 52 9.71 -5.35 0.27
CA ALA A 52 10.28 -4.14 -0.30
C ALA A 52 10.00 -4.09 -1.82
N THR A 53 10.23 -5.19 -2.54
CA THR A 53 9.90 -5.27 -3.97
C THR A 53 8.41 -5.07 -4.21
N SER A 54 7.53 -5.66 -3.39
CA SER A 54 6.09 -5.41 -3.47
C SER A 54 5.74 -3.92 -3.33
N PHE A 55 6.38 -3.21 -2.40
CA PHE A 55 6.19 -1.76 -2.23
C PHE A 55 6.66 -0.98 -3.44
N GLY A 56 7.87 -1.26 -3.96
CA GLY A 56 8.40 -0.58 -5.15
C GLY A 56 7.50 -0.76 -6.37
N LEU A 57 7.02 -1.99 -6.61
CA LEU A 57 6.08 -2.28 -7.69
C LEU A 57 4.73 -1.58 -7.50
N ALA A 58 4.24 -1.43 -6.26
CA ALA A 58 3.02 -0.68 -5.97
C ALA A 58 3.19 0.82 -6.28
N VAL A 59 4.36 1.40 -5.98
CA VAL A 59 4.69 2.79 -6.34
C VAL A 59 4.67 2.97 -7.87
N ASP A 60 5.30 2.05 -8.60
CA ASP A 60 5.30 2.07 -10.06
C ASP A 60 3.87 2.00 -10.61
N GLU A 61 3.06 1.08 -10.09
CA GLU A 61 1.66 0.90 -10.50
C GLU A 61 0.83 2.16 -10.29
N ILE A 62 0.88 2.76 -9.10
CA ILE A 62 0.15 3.99 -8.79
C ILE A 62 0.59 5.13 -9.70
N ASN A 63 1.90 5.25 -9.97
CA ASN A 63 2.41 6.24 -10.92
C ASN A 63 1.92 5.99 -12.35
N ARG A 64 1.71 4.72 -12.77
CA ARG A 64 1.07 4.41 -14.06
C ARG A 64 -0.39 4.84 -14.06
N MET A 65 -1.14 4.64 -12.97
CA MET A 65 -2.53 5.11 -12.86
C MET A 65 -2.61 6.63 -12.99
N ILE A 66 -1.74 7.37 -12.29
CA ILE A 66 -1.65 8.84 -12.37
C ILE A 66 -1.31 9.30 -13.79
N LYS A 67 -0.27 8.72 -14.40
CA LYS A 67 0.10 9.03 -15.80
C LYS A 67 -1.03 8.74 -16.77
N CYS A 68 -1.73 7.63 -16.56
CA CYS A 68 -2.88 7.25 -17.38
C CYS A 68 -3.98 8.31 -17.24
N ARG A 69 -4.26 8.78 -16.02
CA ARG A 69 -5.25 9.81 -15.70
C ARG A 69 -5.01 11.14 -16.43
N ASP A 70 -3.76 11.49 -16.69
CA ASP A 70 -3.37 12.72 -17.39
C ASP A 70 -3.55 12.64 -18.92
N LEU A 71 -3.84 11.45 -19.46
CA LEU A 71 -4.14 11.27 -20.88
C LEU A 71 -5.55 11.80 -21.22
N PRO A 72 -5.81 12.19 -22.48
CA PRO A 72 -7.15 12.52 -22.91
C PRO A 72 -8.12 11.35 -22.69
N ILE A 73 -9.37 11.66 -22.37
CA ILE A 73 -10.43 10.67 -22.23
C ILE A 73 -10.64 9.99 -23.59
N PRO A 74 -10.56 8.64 -23.67
CA PRO A 74 -10.82 7.93 -24.92
C PRO A 74 -12.25 8.13 -25.42
N ASP A 75 -12.41 8.31 -26.73
CA ASP A 75 -13.72 8.56 -27.37
C ASP A 75 -14.71 7.39 -27.23
N ASP A 76 -14.21 6.18 -26.98
CA ASP A 76 -14.97 4.94 -26.81
C ASP A 76 -15.42 4.67 -25.38
N LYS A 77 -15.03 5.52 -24.41
CA LYS A 77 -15.52 5.36 -23.03
C LYS A 77 -17.02 5.62 -22.98
N TYR A 78 -17.75 4.68 -22.37
CA TYR A 78 -19.14 4.89 -22.00
C TYR A 78 -19.23 6.03 -20.99
N ILE A 79 -19.98 7.08 -21.34
CA ILE A 79 -20.31 8.20 -20.47
C ILE A 79 -21.78 8.06 -20.13
N ASP A 80 -22.06 7.73 -18.89
CA ASP A 80 -23.42 7.83 -18.35
C ASP A 80 -23.76 9.31 -18.18
N THR A 81 -24.75 9.80 -18.92
CA THR A 81 -25.20 11.20 -18.86
C THR A 81 -26.39 11.40 -17.93
N ASP A 82 -26.94 10.32 -17.37
CA ASP A 82 -28.17 10.39 -16.57
C ASP A 82 -27.89 10.77 -15.10
N ASP A 83 -26.65 10.58 -14.63
CA ASP A 83 -26.20 10.96 -13.29
C ASP A 83 -24.93 11.84 -13.31
N GLU A 84 -25.06 13.08 -12.82
CA GLU A 84 -23.95 14.03 -12.72
C GLU A 84 -22.82 13.52 -11.78
N PHE A 85 -23.15 12.63 -10.85
CA PHE A 85 -22.18 12.02 -9.94
C PHE A 85 -21.35 10.90 -10.59
N THR A 86 -21.81 10.30 -11.70
CA THR A 86 -21.09 9.22 -12.40
C THR A 86 -20.35 9.71 -13.65
N THR A 87 -20.39 11.01 -13.94
CA THR A 87 -19.72 11.60 -15.10
C THR A 87 -18.21 11.31 -15.08
N VAL A 88 -17.70 10.72 -16.16
CA VAL A 88 -16.28 10.43 -16.36
C VAL A 88 -15.50 11.73 -16.53
N ARG A 89 -14.68 12.09 -15.53
CA ARG A 89 -13.82 13.30 -15.56
C ARG A 89 -12.39 13.02 -16.01
N ASN A 90 -11.97 11.76 -15.94
CA ASN A 90 -10.59 11.36 -16.19
C ASN A 90 -10.50 10.10 -17.07
N SER A 91 -9.41 9.97 -17.80
CA SER A 91 -9.10 8.81 -18.66
C SER A 91 -8.81 7.54 -17.85
N CYS A 92 -8.36 7.66 -16.60
CA CYS A 92 -8.27 6.58 -15.61
C CYS A 92 -9.15 6.90 -14.41
N THR A 93 -10.06 5.99 -14.05
CA THR A 93 -10.91 6.12 -12.86
C THR A 93 -10.27 5.38 -11.69
N ILE A 94 -9.90 6.10 -10.63
CA ILE A 94 -9.19 5.55 -9.47
C ILE A 94 -10.17 5.37 -8.31
N PHE A 95 -10.37 4.11 -7.91
CA PHE A 95 -11.15 3.71 -6.74
C PHE A 95 -10.21 3.52 -5.55
N LEU A 96 -10.46 4.26 -4.46
CA LEU A 96 -9.72 4.13 -3.21
C LEU A 96 -10.60 3.45 -2.16
N GLY A 97 -10.26 2.20 -1.84
CA GLY A 97 -10.87 1.44 -0.76
C GLY A 97 -10.03 1.50 0.52
N TYR A 98 -10.66 1.75 1.67
CA TYR A 98 -9.99 1.70 2.97
C TYR A 98 -10.95 1.24 4.09
N THR A 99 -10.40 0.56 5.09
CA THR A 99 -11.13 0.09 6.28
C THR A 99 -11.25 1.20 7.33
N SER A 100 -12.25 1.11 8.21
CA SER A 100 -12.54 2.13 9.24
C SER A 100 -11.35 2.46 10.14
N ASN A 101 -10.57 1.45 10.56
CA ASN A 101 -9.40 1.65 11.42
C ASN A 101 -8.31 2.55 10.80
N MET A 102 -8.25 2.67 9.47
CA MET A 102 -7.32 3.60 8.81
C MET A 102 -7.72 5.06 9.08
N VAL A 103 -9.01 5.34 9.21
CA VAL A 103 -9.52 6.67 9.60
C VAL A 103 -9.33 6.93 11.09
N SER A 104 -9.43 5.91 11.94
CA SER A 104 -9.04 5.99 13.36
C SER A 104 -7.57 6.38 13.53
N SER A 105 -6.71 5.91 12.62
CA SER A 105 -5.28 6.22 12.58
C SER A 105 -4.97 7.60 11.98
N GLY A 106 -3.67 7.95 11.89
CA GLY A 106 -3.20 9.15 11.18
C GLY A 106 -3.20 9.04 9.65
N ILE A 107 -3.54 7.87 9.08
CA ILE A 107 -3.69 7.72 7.62
C ILE A 107 -4.87 8.54 7.10
N ARG A 108 -5.82 8.90 7.97
CA ARG A 108 -6.91 9.84 7.70
C ARG A 108 -6.43 11.11 6.99
N GLU A 109 -5.33 11.72 7.45
CA GLU A 109 -4.78 12.93 6.84
C GLU A 109 -4.25 12.69 5.41
N THR A 110 -3.67 11.52 5.14
CA THR A 110 -3.25 11.12 3.80
C THR A 110 -4.47 10.93 2.88
N ILE A 111 -5.52 10.24 3.35
CA ILE A 111 -6.76 10.06 2.59
C ILE A 111 -7.40 11.41 2.29
N LYS A 112 -7.51 12.29 3.30
CA LYS A 112 -7.99 13.66 3.14
C LYS A 112 -7.22 14.41 2.06
N PHE A 113 -5.89 14.34 2.07
CA PHE A 113 -5.05 14.99 1.06
C PHE A 113 -5.41 14.51 -0.35
N LEU A 114 -5.48 13.20 -0.58
CA LEU A 114 -5.83 12.63 -1.89
C LEU A 114 -7.20 13.10 -2.38
N VAL A 115 -8.19 13.12 -1.49
CA VAL A 115 -9.57 13.54 -1.82
C VAL A 115 -9.66 15.05 -2.05
N GLN A 116 -9.05 15.85 -1.18
CA GLN A 116 -9.04 17.32 -1.27
C GLN A 116 -8.42 17.81 -2.58
N HIS A 117 -7.42 17.10 -3.10
CA HIS A 117 -6.74 17.41 -4.35
C HIS A 117 -7.31 16.66 -5.57
N GLN A 118 -8.49 16.03 -5.43
CA GLN A 118 -9.17 15.30 -6.50
C GLN A 118 -8.30 14.22 -7.18
N MET A 119 -7.39 13.59 -6.41
CA MET A 119 -6.46 12.57 -6.93
C MET A 119 -7.10 11.19 -7.07
N VAL A 120 -8.32 11.02 -6.55
CA VAL A 120 -9.13 9.78 -6.61
C VAL A 120 -10.56 10.14 -7.02
N ASP A 121 -11.26 9.21 -7.67
CA ASP A 121 -12.60 9.45 -8.25
C ASP A 121 -13.72 8.84 -7.41
N CYS A 122 -13.45 7.73 -6.72
CA CYS A 122 -14.44 7.02 -5.91
C CYS A 122 -13.83 6.52 -4.61
N LEU A 123 -14.57 6.66 -3.51
CA LEU A 123 -14.20 6.14 -2.20
C LEU A 123 -15.13 4.99 -1.81
N VAL A 124 -14.54 3.92 -1.27
CA VAL A 124 -15.30 2.81 -0.68
C VAL A 124 -14.78 2.57 0.73
N THR A 125 -15.64 2.72 1.74
CA THR A 125 -15.29 2.47 3.13
C THR A 125 -16.49 1.95 3.93
N THR A 126 -16.23 1.46 5.14
CA THR A 126 -17.26 1.02 6.08
C THR A 126 -17.79 2.20 6.89
N ALA A 127 -18.95 2.03 7.58
CA ALA A 127 -19.60 3.10 8.34
C ALA A 127 -18.65 3.83 9.32
N GLY A 128 -17.80 3.09 10.04
CA GLY A 128 -16.81 3.67 10.95
C GLY A 128 -15.81 4.62 10.28
N GLY A 129 -15.46 4.39 9.00
CA GLY A 129 -14.59 5.30 8.26
C GLY A 129 -15.23 6.66 7.98
N ILE A 130 -16.56 6.72 7.91
CA ILE A 130 -17.30 7.98 7.75
C ILE A 130 -17.52 8.64 9.12
N GLU A 131 -18.04 7.89 10.09
CA GLU A 131 -18.37 8.41 11.42
C GLU A 131 -17.15 9.00 12.13
N GLU A 132 -16.01 8.30 12.09
CA GLU A 132 -14.80 8.74 12.78
C GLU A 132 -14.15 9.98 12.14
N ASP A 133 -14.30 10.19 10.82
CA ASP A 133 -13.81 11.40 10.17
C ASP A 133 -14.55 12.65 10.69
N PHE A 134 -15.87 12.54 10.88
CA PHE A 134 -16.68 13.60 11.48
C PHE A 134 -16.36 13.78 12.97
N ILE A 135 -16.25 12.69 13.73
CA ILE A 135 -15.92 12.75 15.16
C ILE A 135 -14.57 13.46 15.38
N LYS A 136 -13.56 13.19 14.53
CA LYS A 136 -12.24 13.85 14.60
C LYS A 136 -12.27 15.36 14.35
N CYS A 137 -13.34 15.89 13.75
CA CYS A 137 -13.56 17.34 13.65
C CYS A 137 -14.13 17.94 14.95
N LEU A 138 -14.73 17.11 15.82
CA LEU A 138 -15.36 17.52 17.07
C LEU A 138 -14.43 17.31 18.27
N ALA A 139 -13.68 16.20 18.30
CA ALA A 139 -12.78 15.84 19.38
C ALA A 139 -11.60 15.00 18.88
N PRO A 140 -10.42 15.08 19.51
CA PRO A 140 -9.26 14.29 19.11
C PRO A 140 -9.37 12.82 19.52
N THR A 141 -8.67 11.96 18.78
CA THR A 141 -8.40 10.56 19.15
C THR A 141 -7.00 10.46 19.77
N PHE A 142 -6.82 9.61 20.78
CA PHE A 142 -5.56 9.45 21.49
C PHE A 142 -4.95 8.07 21.25
N LEU A 143 -3.62 7.99 21.36
CA LEU A 143 -2.90 6.71 21.32
C LEU A 143 -3.12 5.95 22.63
N GLY A 144 -3.41 4.66 22.52
CA GLY A 144 -3.52 3.73 23.64
C GLY A 144 -2.52 2.58 23.54
N ASP A 145 -2.79 1.50 24.28
CA ASP A 145 -2.03 0.26 24.24
C ASP A 145 -2.99 -0.93 24.08
N PHE A 146 -2.64 -1.89 23.23
CA PHE A 146 -3.45 -3.09 22.97
C PHE A 146 -3.67 -3.96 24.22
N SER A 147 -2.81 -3.83 25.23
CA SER A 147 -2.88 -4.55 26.51
C SER A 147 -3.78 -3.88 27.56
N LEU A 148 -4.38 -2.71 27.27
CA LEU A 148 -5.27 -2.04 28.20
C LEU A 148 -6.51 -2.87 28.49
N ASP A 149 -6.81 -3.03 29.79
CA ASP A 149 -7.98 -3.77 30.24
C ASP A 149 -9.27 -3.03 29.88
N GLY A 150 -10.15 -3.73 29.16
CA GLY A 150 -11.42 -3.17 28.68
C GLY A 150 -12.36 -2.75 29.82
N LYS A 151 -12.33 -3.44 30.97
CA LYS A 151 -13.14 -3.07 32.13
C LYS A 151 -12.66 -1.73 32.70
N MET A 152 -11.36 -1.60 32.96
CA MET A 152 -10.76 -0.35 33.42
C MET A 152 -11.02 0.83 32.46
N LEU A 153 -10.89 0.61 31.15
CA LEU A 153 -11.18 1.63 30.13
C LEU A 153 -12.62 2.12 30.22
N ARG A 154 -13.57 1.19 30.37
CA ARG A 154 -15.00 1.51 30.45
C ARG A 154 -15.35 2.24 31.74
N GLU A 155 -14.80 1.81 32.87
CA GLU A 155 -15.10 2.38 34.19
C GLU A 155 -14.45 3.75 34.40
N THR A 156 -13.22 3.94 33.90
CA THR A 156 -12.41 5.15 34.19
C THR A 156 -12.58 6.24 33.15
N VAL A 157 -12.59 5.87 31.86
CA VAL A 157 -12.56 6.82 30.73
C VAL A 157 -13.87 6.79 29.94
N GLY A 158 -14.73 5.79 30.17
CA GLY A 158 -16.02 5.65 29.48
C GLY A 158 -15.94 5.04 28.08
N ILE A 159 -14.76 4.60 27.65
CA ILE A 159 -14.52 4.06 26.30
C ILE A 159 -14.52 2.52 26.30
N THR A 160 -14.96 1.92 25.19
CA THR A 160 -14.86 0.48 24.95
C THR A 160 -13.64 0.18 24.09
N ASN A 161 -12.92 -0.91 24.39
CA ASN A 161 -11.82 -1.38 23.56
C ASN A 161 -12.41 -2.03 22.28
N PHE A 162 -11.94 -1.62 21.10
CA PHE A 162 -12.36 -2.15 19.79
C PHE A 162 -11.20 -2.85 19.10
#